data_AF-A0A6L6XGB1-F1
#
_entry.id   AF-A0A6L6XGB1-F1
#
_cell.length_a   1.000
_cell.length_b   1.000
_cell.length_c   1.000
_cell.angle_alpha   90.00
_cell.angle_beta   90.00
_cell.angle_gamma   90.00
#
_symmetry.space_group_name_H-M   'P 1'
#
loop_
_entity.id
_entity.type
_entity.pdbx_description
1 polymer ?
#
loop_
_entity_poly.entity_id
_entity_poly.type
_entity_poly.pdbx_seq_one_letter_code
_entity_poly.pdbx_strand_id
1 'polypeptide(L)'
;MYKMLKERINIKILCLSIVFAMISFFTDNIIFDKIQIQRQHYLTLKLIYVILIVCIGQLICKLVYAIKRSESVRTAVKFAGICFGILMVFLFLTYPGIWLWDNMEMLSMASTMKLSGWHGYYMQCFFVFALMAIPFPVGVNICQIIIIASVMGRIFYIVSGWIKNKKKAYLLILFLLLPANLYWSLMAYRTAFFGFFYGLAVLEFINL
;
A
#
# COMPACT_ATOMS: atom_id res chain seq x y z
N MET A 1 -1.04 -28.78 15.73
CA MET A 1 -0.47 -27.62 15.00
C MET A 1 -0.98 -27.50 13.56
N TYR A 2 -0.89 -28.56 12.73
CA TYR A 2 -1.36 -28.54 11.33
C TYR A 2 -2.86 -28.24 11.13
N LYS A 3 -3.75 -28.84 11.95
CA LYS A 3 -5.20 -28.56 11.92
C LYS A 3 -5.55 -27.08 12.21
N MET A 4 -4.88 -26.46 13.18
CA MET A 4 -5.12 -25.06 13.56
C MET A 4 -4.65 -24.06 12.49
N LEU A 5 -3.56 -24.38 11.77
CA LEU A 5 -3.07 -23.56 10.65
C LEU A 5 -4.03 -23.63 9.45
N LYS A 6 -4.61 -24.80 9.18
CA LYS A 6 -5.57 -25.02 8.09
C LYS A 6 -6.88 -24.23 8.29
N GLU A 7 -7.30 -24.02 9.52
CA GLU A 7 -8.50 -23.22 9.85
C GLU A 7 -8.26 -21.71 9.75
N ARG A 8 -7.02 -21.24 9.95
CA ARG A 8 -6.68 -19.80 9.91
C ARG A 8 -6.16 -19.31 8.55
N ILE A 9 -5.59 -20.20 7.73
CA ILE A 9 -4.96 -19.85 6.46
C ILE A 9 -5.80 -20.37 5.30
N ASN A 10 -6.21 -19.47 4.40
CA ASN A 10 -6.89 -19.85 3.19
C ASN A 10 -5.87 -20.35 2.15
N ILE A 11 -5.84 -21.67 1.92
CA ILE A 11 -4.90 -22.34 1.01
C ILE A 11 -5.03 -21.83 -0.43
N LYS A 12 -6.24 -21.54 -0.91
CA LYS A 12 -6.43 -21.04 -2.29
C LYS A 12 -5.73 -19.70 -2.48
N ILE A 13 -5.82 -18.83 -1.48
CA ILE A 13 -5.22 -17.49 -1.50
C ILE A 13 -3.71 -17.56 -1.26
N LEU A 14 -3.25 -18.52 -0.46
CA LEU A 14 -1.82 -18.81 -0.33
C LEU A 14 -1.24 -19.18 -1.71
N CYS A 15 -1.86 -20.12 -2.42
CA CYS A 15 -1.43 -20.51 -3.76
C CYS A 15 -1.45 -19.32 -4.73
N LEU A 16 -2.52 -18.52 -4.73
CA LEU A 16 -2.61 -17.33 -5.57
C LEU A 16 -1.51 -16.31 -5.28
N SER A 17 -1.20 -16.07 -4.01
CA SER A 17 -0.15 -15.13 -3.58
C SER A 17 1.24 -15.64 -3.99
N ILE A 18 1.46 -16.95 -3.92
CA ILE A 18 2.71 -17.59 -4.40
C ILE A 18 2.81 -17.45 -5.92
N VAL A 19 1.72 -17.70 -6.67
CA VAL A 19 1.71 -17.52 -8.14
C VAL A 19 2.02 -16.06 -8.50
N PHE A 20 1.41 -15.09 -7.81
CA PHE A 20 1.72 -13.67 -8.00
C PHE A 20 3.20 -13.36 -7.72
N ALA A 21 3.76 -13.93 -6.64
CA ALA A 21 5.19 -13.80 -6.36
C ALA A 21 6.06 -14.48 -7.43
N MET A 22 5.65 -15.62 -7.99
CA MET A 22 6.37 -16.29 -9.08
C MET A 22 6.39 -15.44 -10.34
N ILE A 23 5.27 -14.79 -10.69
CA ILE A 23 5.21 -13.87 -11.84
C ILE A 23 6.25 -12.77 -11.69
N SER A 24 6.43 -12.23 -10.48
CA SER A 24 7.42 -11.18 -10.25
C SER A 24 8.86 -11.63 -10.55
N PHE A 25 9.21 -12.92 -10.46
CA PHE A 25 10.56 -13.38 -10.87
C PHE A 25 10.84 -13.13 -12.36
N PHE A 26 9.80 -13.18 -13.20
CA PHE A 26 9.94 -12.94 -14.63
C PHE A 26 9.97 -11.44 -14.95
N THR A 27 9.20 -10.64 -14.21
CA THR A 27 9.11 -9.19 -14.46
C THR A 27 10.21 -8.38 -13.80
N ASP A 28 10.88 -8.90 -12.78
CA ASP A 28 11.93 -8.17 -12.05
C ASP A 28 13.09 -7.73 -12.96
N ASN A 29 13.42 -8.51 -14.00
CA ASN A 29 14.45 -8.15 -14.98
C ASN A 29 14.09 -6.90 -15.82
N ILE A 30 12.84 -6.45 -15.80
CA ILE A 30 12.40 -5.24 -16.51
C ILE A 30 12.86 -3.98 -15.77
N ILE A 31 12.95 -4.04 -14.44
CA ILE A 31 13.22 -2.88 -13.59
C ILE A 31 14.58 -2.95 -12.90
N PHE A 32 15.04 -4.15 -12.54
CA PHE A 32 16.23 -4.27 -11.72
C PHE A 32 17.46 -4.65 -12.54
N ASP A 33 18.35 -3.67 -12.75
CA ASP A 33 19.51 -3.82 -13.63
C ASP A 33 20.65 -4.67 -13.03
N LYS A 34 20.72 -4.77 -11.69
CA LYS A 34 21.87 -5.36 -10.97
C LYS A 34 21.57 -6.68 -10.27
N ILE A 35 20.50 -7.40 -10.66
CA ILE A 35 20.12 -8.68 -10.06
C ILE A 35 21.29 -9.67 -10.03
N GLN A 36 22.02 -9.81 -11.14
CA GLN A 36 23.09 -10.81 -11.27
C GLN A 36 24.27 -10.52 -10.34
N ILE A 37 24.60 -9.24 -10.15
CA ILE A 37 25.72 -8.79 -9.31
C ILE A 37 25.36 -8.94 -7.83
N GLN A 38 24.11 -8.64 -7.45
CA GLN A 38 23.65 -8.63 -6.06
C GLN A 38 22.75 -9.83 -5.72
N ARG A 39 23.00 -10.99 -6.32
CA ARG A 39 22.09 -12.16 -6.28
C ARG A 39 21.64 -12.56 -4.87
N GLN A 40 22.54 -12.57 -3.88
CA GLN A 40 22.19 -12.94 -2.51
C GLN A 40 21.24 -11.93 -1.84
N HIS A 41 21.47 -10.64 -2.08
CA HIS A 41 20.63 -9.57 -1.56
C HIS A 41 19.24 -9.61 -2.20
N TYR A 42 19.20 -9.79 -3.53
CA TYR A 42 17.97 -10.01 -4.27
C TYR A 42 17.14 -11.17 -3.70
N LEU A 43 17.74 -12.35 -3.53
CA LEU A 43 17.02 -13.53 -3.02
C LEU A 43 16.46 -13.31 -1.61
N THR A 44 17.18 -12.56 -0.77
CA THR A 44 16.73 -12.21 0.58
C THR A 44 15.51 -11.29 0.52
N LEU A 45 15.58 -10.21 -0.27
CA LEU A 45 14.46 -9.29 -0.48
C LEU A 45 13.26 -10.00 -1.10
N LYS A 46 13.51 -10.92 -2.03
CA LYS A 46 12.48 -11.74 -2.68
C LYS A 46 11.75 -12.65 -1.70
N LEU A 47 12.48 -13.29 -0.78
CA LEU A 47 11.88 -14.10 0.27
C LEU A 47 10.96 -13.26 1.16
N ILE A 48 11.42 -12.07 1.57
CA ILE A 48 10.62 -11.12 2.36
C ILE A 48 9.38 -10.70 1.57
N TYR A 49 9.51 -10.40 0.28
CA TYR A 49 8.41 -10.05 -0.60
C TYR A 49 7.36 -11.17 -0.71
N VAL A 50 7.78 -12.43 -0.84
CA VAL A 50 6.86 -13.60 -0.84
C VAL A 50 6.08 -13.67 0.46
N ILE A 51 6.74 -13.49 1.61
CA ILE A 51 6.07 -13.47 2.91
C ILE A 51 5.06 -12.32 2.97
N LEU A 52 5.47 -11.13 2.53
CA LEU A 52 4.64 -9.93 2.53
C LEU A 52 3.37 -10.11 1.69
N ILE A 53 3.49 -10.59 0.44
CA ILE A 53 2.33 -10.75 -0.44
C ILE A 53 1.38 -11.84 0.08
N VAL A 54 1.90 -12.91 0.69
CA VAL A 54 1.08 -13.92 1.35
C VAL A 54 0.31 -13.29 2.52
N CYS A 55 0.98 -12.52 3.38
CA CYS A 55 0.32 -11.82 4.48
C CYS A 55 -0.79 -10.88 3.97
N ILE A 56 -0.50 -10.07 2.94
CA ILE A 56 -1.48 -9.17 2.31
C ILE A 56 -2.66 -9.96 1.74
N GLY A 57 -2.42 -11.05 1.02
CA GLY A 57 -3.47 -11.91 0.47
C GLY A 57 -4.40 -12.46 1.56
N GLN A 58 -3.84 -12.93 2.68
CA GLN A 58 -4.65 -13.40 3.81
C GLN A 58 -5.42 -12.27 4.50
N LEU A 59 -4.88 -11.05 4.56
CA LEU A 59 -5.61 -9.88 5.07
C LEU A 59 -6.78 -9.50 4.16
N ILE A 60 -6.56 -9.48 2.83
CA ILE A 60 -7.62 -9.23 1.83
C ILE A 60 -8.73 -10.27 1.97
N CYS A 61 -8.38 -11.54 2.16
CA CYS A 61 -9.34 -12.62 2.41
C CYS A 61 -10.27 -12.30 3.59
N LYS A 62 -9.67 -11.96 4.74
CA LYS A 62 -10.42 -11.59 5.96
C LYS A 62 -11.29 -10.37 5.73
N LEU A 63 -10.78 -9.37 5.00
CA LEU A 63 -11.52 -8.17 4.64
C LEU A 63 -12.75 -8.52 3.77
N VAL A 64 -12.60 -9.39 2.78
CA VAL A 64 -13.72 -9.86 1.93
C VAL A 64 -14.80 -10.54 2.77
N TYR A 65 -14.42 -11.38 3.73
CA TYR A 65 -15.39 -11.98 4.66
C TYR A 65 -16.08 -10.93 5.55
N ALA A 66 -15.34 -9.93 6.04
CA ALA A 66 -15.88 -8.86 6.86
C ALA A 66 -16.87 -7.97 6.07
N ILE A 67 -16.58 -7.66 4.80
CA ILE A 67 -17.47 -6.90 3.90
C ILE A 67 -18.82 -7.61 3.73
N LYS A 68 -18.82 -8.94 3.63
CA LYS A 68 -20.04 -9.75 3.49
C LYS A 68 -20.90 -9.69 4.75
N ARG A 69 -20.29 -9.65 5.93
CA ARG A 69 -20.99 -9.72 7.23
C ARG A 69 -21.37 -8.36 7.83
N SER A 70 -20.61 -7.30 7.52
CA SER A 70 -20.79 -5.99 8.14
C SER A 70 -21.03 -4.89 7.12
N GLU A 71 -22.17 -4.21 7.25
CA GLU A 71 -22.52 -3.05 6.44
C GLU A 71 -21.57 -1.86 6.68
N SER A 72 -21.13 -1.66 7.93
CA SER A 72 -20.19 -0.58 8.27
C SER A 72 -18.83 -0.81 7.61
N VAL A 73 -18.31 -2.05 7.63
CA VAL A 73 -17.07 -2.41 6.92
C VAL A 73 -17.25 -2.23 5.41
N ARG A 74 -18.37 -2.69 4.85
CA ARG A 74 -18.66 -2.51 3.42
C ARG A 74 -18.68 -1.04 3.01
N THR A 75 -19.30 -0.19 3.81
CA THR A 75 -19.36 1.26 3.56
C THR A 75 -17.97 1.89 3.65
N ALA A 76 -17.16 1.50 4.64
CA ALA A 76 -15.78 1.95 4.77
C ALA A 76 -14.89 1.53 3.58
N VAL A 77 -15.04 0.29 3.08
CA VAL A 77 -14.30 -0.16 1.89
C VAL A 77 -14.77 0.57 0.63
N LYS A 78 -16.07 0.86 0.50
CA LYS A 78 -16.56 1.73 -0.59
C LYS A 78 -15.94 3.12 -0.51
N PHE A 79 -15.85 3.70 0.69
CA PHE A 79 -15.20 4.99 0.91
C PHE A 79 -13.70 4.96 0.54
N ALA A 80 -12.98 3.90 0.93
CA ALA A 80 -11.61 3.66 0.48
C ALA A 80 -11.51 3.60 -1.05
N GLY A 81 -12.44 2.90 -1.71
CA GLY A 81 -12.52 2.83 -3.17
C GLY A 81 -12.75 4.19 -3.83
N ILE A 82 -13.59 5.06 -3.24
CA ILE A 82 -13.77 6.44 -3.71
C ILE A 82 -12.47 7.23 -3.57
N CYS A 83 -11.79 7.15 -2.42
CA CYS A 83 -10.50 7.82 -2.20
C CYS A 83 -9.44 7.35 -3.20
N PHE A 84 -9.36 6.03 -3.42
CA PHE A 84 -8.48 5.44 -4.43
C PHE A 84 -8.79 5.97 -5.84
N GLY A 85 -10.07 5.97 -6.24
CA GLY A 85 -10.48 6.47 -7.56
C GLY A 85 -10.11 7.94 -7.78
N ILE A 86 -10.36 8.80 -6.79
CA ILE A 86 -9.97 10.21 -6.83
C ILE A 86 -8.44 10.35 -7.01
N LEU A 87 -7.65 9.68 -6.15
CA LEU A 87 -6.19 9.76 -6.23
C LEU A 87 -5.64 9.20 -7.55
N MET A 88 -6.24 8.15 -8.09
CA MET A 88 -5.86 7.63 -9.41
C MET A 88 -6.15 8.62 -10.53
N VAL A 89 -7.31 9.30 -10.52
CA VAL A 89 -7.60 10.38 -11.49
C VAL A 89 -6.53 11.46 -11.42
N PHE A 90 -6.18 11.93 -10.22
CA PHE A 90 -5.12 12.93 -10.08
C PHE A 90 -3.73 12.39 -10.48
N LEU A 91 -3.41 11.12 -10.21
CA LEU A 91 -2.18 10.49 -10.68
C LEU A 91 -2.10 10.48 -12.21
N PHE A 92 -3.22 10.22 -12.90
CA PHE A 92 -3.28 10.31 -14.37
C PHE A 92 -3.13 11.75 -14.86
N LEU A 93 -3.77 12.72 -14.20
CA LEU A 93 -3.63 14.14 -14.56
C LEU A 93 -2.20 14.66 -14.33
N THR A 94 -1.48 14.08 -13.38
CA THR A 94 -0.10 14.43 -13.03
C THR A 94 0.92 13.42 -13.54
N TYR A 95 0.53 12.54 -14.48
CA TYR A 95 1.35 11.42 -14.93
C TYR A 95 2.77 11.87 -15.33
N PRO A 96 3.85 11.17 -14.90
CA PRO A 96 3.90 9.89 -14.18
C PRO A 96 3.76 9.98 -12.65
N GLY A 97 3.19 11.08 -12.15
CA GLY A 97 3.11 11.43 -10.73
C GLY A 97 4.06 12.57 -10.38
N ILE A 98 4.08 12.95 -9.11
CA ILE A 98 4.95 14.03 -8.63
C ILE A 98 6.29 13.45 -8.22
N TRP A 99 7.35 13.82 -8.94
CA TRP A 99 8.69 13.34 -8.70
C TRP A 99 9.64 14.51 -8.43
N LEU A 100 10.17 14.55 -7.21
CA LEU A 100 11.27 15.43 -6.83
C LEU A 100 12.60 14.68 -6.89
N TRP A 101 13.69 15.43 -6.76
CA TRP A 101 15.06 14.92 -6.80
C TRP A 101 15.25 13.70 -5.88
N ASP A 102 14.84 13.80 -4.62
CA ASP A 102 14.96 12.71 -3.65
C ASP A 102 14.20 11.46 -4.08
N ASN A 103 12.98 11.59 -4.61
CA ASN A 103 12.17 10.44 -5.03
C ASN A 103 12.79 9.74 -6.24
N MET A 104 13.36 10.52 -7.17
CA MET A 104 14.07 9.98 -8.33
C MET A 104 15.35 9.25 -7.91
N GLU A 105 16.08 9.80 -6.94
CA GLU A 105 17.25 9.14 -6.37
C GLU A 105 16.86 7.83 -5.68
N MET A 106 15.81 7.84 -4.87
CA MET A 106 15.28 6.63 -4.23
C MET A 106 14.86 5.58 -5.25
N LEU A 107 14.18 5.98 -6.33
CA LEU A 107 13.80 5.08 -7.41
C LEU A 107 15.02 4.46 -8.10
N SER A 108 16.04 5.27 -8.40
CA SER A 108 17.31 4.80 -8.99
C SER A 108 18.09 3.86 -8.05
N MET A 109 18.08 4.15 -6.76
CA MET A 109 18.64 3.24 -5.76
C MET A 109 17.84 1.94 -5.69
N ALA A 110 16.52 1.99 -5.81
CA ALA A 110 15.66 0.82 -5.74
C ALA A 110 15.84 -0.09 -6.97
N SER A 111 15.97 0.48 -8.17
CA SER A 111 16.26 -0.29 -9.39
C SER A 111 17.62 -1.01 -9.34
N THR A 112 18.55 -0.48 -8.54
CA THR A 112 19.85 -1.12 -8.28
C THR A 112 19.90 -1.92 -6.98
N MET A 113 18.75 -2.14 -6.33
CA MET A 113 18.57 -2.82 -5.04
C MET A 113 19.43 -2.26 -3.90
N LYS A 114 19.82 -0.99 -3.99
CA LYS A 114 20.57 -0.30 -2.96
C LYS A 114 19.61 0.19 -1.88
N LEU A 115 19.84 -0.26 -0.65
CA LEU A 115 19.15 0.24 0.53
C LEU A 115 19.93 1.41 1.15
N SER A 116 19.27 2.55 1.35
CA SER A 116 19.88 3.75 1.93
C SER A 116 19.18 4.16 3.22
N GLY A 117 19.98 4.46 4.26
CA GLY A 117 19.46 4.98 5.52
C GLY A 117 19.01 6.44 5.44
N TRP A 118 19.61 7.23 4.53
CA TRP A 118 19.35 8.67 4.39
C TRP A 118 17.88 8.99 4.07
N HIS A 119 17.33 8.24 3.12
CA HIS A 119 15.93 8.37 2.70
C HIS A 119 14.95 7.55 3.57
N GLY A 120 15.48 6.86 4.59
CA GLY A 120 14.76 5.95 5.46
C GLY A 120 14.74 4.54 4.91
N TYR A 121 15.32 3.60 5.66
CA TYR A 121 15.47 2.21 5.25
C TYR A 121 14.15 1.55 4.83
N TYR A 122 13.08 1.76 5.61
CA TYR A 122 11.75 1.20 5.32
C TYR A 122 11.13 1.75 4.02
N MET A 123 11.40 3.02 3.71
CA MET A 123 10.89 3.63 2.48
C MET A 123 11.61 3.05 1.27
N GLN A 124 12.91 2.81 1.37
CA GLN A 124 13.67 2.17 0.30
C GLN A 124 13.21 0.71 0.08
N CYS A 125 12.95 -0.04 1.15
CA CYS A 125 12.32 -1.36 1.06
C CYS A 125 10.94 -1.30 0.41
N PHE A 126 10.12 -0.31 0.77
CA PHE A 126 8.81 -0.10 0.16
C PHE A 126 8.92 0.10 -1.36
N PHE A 127 9.85 0.94 -1.83
CA PHE A 127 10.09 1.13 -3.27
C PHE A 127 10.43 -0.20 -3.95
N VAL A 128 11.38 -0.97 -3.40
CA VAL A 128 11.76 -2.26 -3.98
C VAL A 128 10.57 -3.22 -4.05
N PHE A 129 9.80 -3.38 -2.97
CA PHE A 129 8.65 -4.28 -2.96
C PHE A 129 7.49 -3.80 -3.85
N ALA A 130 7.29 -2.49 -3.97
CA ALA A 130 6.32 -1.93 -4.89
C ALA A 130 6.71 -2.20 -6.34
N LEU A 131 8.00 -2.10 -6.69
CA LEU A 131 8.51 -2.42 -8.02
C LEU A 131 8.46 -3.92 -8.33
N MET A 132 8.63 -4.79 -7.32
CA MET A 132 8.39 -6.24 -7.47
C MET A 132 6.90 -6.56 -7.70
N ALA A 133 5.98 -5.78 -7.11
CA ALA A 133 4.54 -5.97 -7.29
C ALA A 133 4.01 -5.38 -8.61
N ILE A 134 4.50 -4.20 -8.98
CA ILE A 134 4.14 -3.48 -10.20
C ILE A 134 5.46 -3.02 -10.84
N PRO A 135 5.96 -3.72 -11.87
CA PRO A 135 7.28 -3.50 -12.48
C PRO A 135 7.27 -2.28 -13.41
N PHE A 136 6.84 -1.13 -12.89
CA PHE A 136 6.90 0.19 -13.52
C PHE A 136 7.24 1.25 -12.46
N PRO A 137 8.00 2.33 -12.78
CA PRO A 137 8.31 3.40 -11.84
C PRO A 137 7.09 3.96 -11.08
N VAL A 138 5.99 4.20 -11.82
CA VAL A 138 4.72 4.71 -11.27
C VAL A 138 4.04 3.70 -10.34
N GLY A 139 4.42 2.42 -10.39
CA GLY A 139 3.94 1.36 -9.50
C GLY A 139 4.13 1.70 -8.02
N VAL A 140 5.20 2.43 -7.69
CA VAL A 140 5.44 2.91 -6.32
C VAL A 140 4.32 3.84 -5.85
N ASN A 141 3.93 4.82 -6.68
CA ASN A 141 2.84 5.76 -6.38
C ASN A 141 1.50 5.01 -6.28
N ILE A 142 1.24 4.04 -7.16
CA ILE A 142 0.01 3.24 -7.12
C ILE A 142 -0.07 2.45 -5.79
N CYS A 143 1.01 1.79 -5.38
CA CYS A 143 1.07 1.08 -4.11
C CYS A 143 0.85 2.02 -2.92
N GLN A 144 1.44 3.22 -2.93
CA GLN A 144 1.23 4.23 -1.91
C GLN A 144 -0.24 4.66 -1.85
N ILE A 145 -0.86 4.94 -3.01
CA ILE A 145 -2.27 5.34 -3.10
C ILE A 145 -3.19 4.25 -2.55
N ILE A 146 -2.92 2.97 -2.83
CA ILE A 146 -3.69 1.84 -2.26
C ILE A 146 -3.63 1.86 -0.72
N ILE A 147 -2.44 2.09 -0.15
CA ILE A 147 -2.24 2.14 1.30
C ILE A 147 -2.97 3.35 1.90
N ILE A 148 -2.78 4.54 1.34
CA ILE A 148 -3.43 5.79 1.80
C ILE A 148 -4.96 5.65 1.73
N ALA A 149 -5.50 5.13 0.63
CA ALA A 149 -6.93 4.90 0.48
C ALA A 149 -7.47 3.91 1.51
N SER A 150 -6.71 2.84 1.80
CA SER A 150 -7.06 1.86 2.83
C SER A 150 -7.08 2.48 4.23
N VAL A 151 -6.10 3.32 4.55
CA VAL A 151 -6.04 4.09 5.80
C VAL A 151 -7.23 5.04 5.91
N MET A 152 -7.55 5.77 4.84
CA MET A 152 -8.73 6.65 4.81
C MET A 152 -10.04 5.88 5.00
N GLY A 153 -10.16 4.67 4.45
CA GLY A 153 -11.29 3.77 4.71
C GLY A 153 -11.43 3.43 6.20
N ARG A 154 -10.31 3.14 6.88
CA ARG A 154 -10.30 2.84 8.31
C ARG A 154 -10.64 4.07 9.16
N ILE A 155 -10.08 5.24 8.82
CA ILE A 155 -10.41 6.52 9.47
C ILE A 155 -11.92 6.79 9.33
N PHE A 156 -12.47 6.62 8.13
CA PHE A 156 -13.90 6.77 7.89
C PHE A 156 -14.73 5.81 8.74
N TYR A 157 -14.30 4.54 8.87
CA TYR A 157 -14.99 3.57 9.72
C TYR A 157 -15.13 4.07 11.15
N ILE A 158 -14.04 4.56 11.75
CA ILE A 158 -14.02 5.09 13.13
C ILE A 158 -14.91 6.33 13.25
N VAL A 159 -14.66 7.35 12.41
CA VAL A 159 -15.36 8.63 12.46
C VAL A 159 -16.87 8.48 12.18
N SER A 160 -17.25 7.58 11.27
CA SER A 160 -18.67 7.29 10.99
C SER A 160 -19.39 6.65 12.18
N GLY A 161 -18.65 6.04 13.11
CA GLY A 161 -19.18 5.54 14.39
C GLY A 161 -19.47 6.66 15.39
N TRP A 162 -18.72 7.75 15.35
CA TRP A 162 -18.87 8.89 16.27
C TRP A 162 -19.95 9.88 15.83
N ILE A 163 -20.19 10.02 14.53
CA ILE A 163 -21.10 11.03 13.99
C ILE A 163 -22.53 10.46 13.86
N LYS A 164 -23.51 11.16 14.46
CA LYS A 164 -24.95 10.81 14.34
C LYS A 164 -25.42 10.69 12.88
N ASN A 165 -25.01 11.62 12.02
CA ASN A 165 -25.29 11.58 10.58
C ASN A 165 -24.08 11.05 9.80
N LYS A 166 -24.10 9.76 9.48
CA LYS A 166 -23.03 9.06 8.73
C LYS A 166 -22.72 9.69 7.38
N LYS A 167 -23.65 10.40 6.74
CA LYS A 167 -23.38 11.11 5.48
C LYS A 167 -22.35 12.23 5.65
N LYS A 168 -22.30 12.88 6.83
CA LYS A 168 -21.30 13.91 7.12
C LYS A 168 -19.89 13.36 7.22
N ALA A 169 -19.71 12.07 7.54
CA ALA A 169 -18.38 11.43 7.54
C ALA A 169 -17.74 11.41 6.13
N TYR A 170 -18.54 11.51 5.06
CA TYR A 170 -18.01 11.63 3.69
C TYR A 170 -17.27 12.94 3.44
N LEU A 171 -17.44 13.96 4.29
CA LEU A 171 -16.67 15.20 4.23
C LEU A 171 -15.17 14.97 4.48
N LEU A 172 -14.77 13.80 5.00
CA LEU A 172 -13.37 13.40 5.06
C LEU A 172 -12.69 13.36 3.68
N ILE A 173 -13.44 13.26 2.59
CA ILE A 173 -12.90 13.41 1.23
C ILE A 173 -12.29 14.81 1.05
N LEU A 174 -12.88 15.85 1.64
CA LEU A 174 -12.35 17.22 1.55
C LEU A 174 -10.95 17.32 2.16
N PHE A 175 -10.68 16.57 3.24
CA PHE A 175 -9.34 16.50 3.81
C PHE A 175 -8.35 15.92 2.81
N LEU A 176 -8.71 14.85 2.10
CA LEU A 176 -7.86 14.26 1.06
C LEU A 176 -7.63 15.23 -0.10
N LEU A 177 -8.65 16.02 -0.47
CA LEU A 177 -8.62 16.98 -1.58
C LEU A 177 -7.88 18.29 -1.25
N LEU A 178 -7.45 18.51 -0.01
CA LEU A 178 -6.62 19.69 0.31
C LEU A 178 -5.34 19.66 -0.54
N PRO A 179 -4.90 20.78 -1.13
CA PRO A 179 -3.77 20.81 -2.06
C PRO A 179 -2.50 20.15 -1.51
N ALA A 180 -2.18 20.39 -0.23
CA ALA A 180 -1.04 19.76 0.42
C ALA A 180 -1.19 18.23 0.49
N ASN A 181 -2.36 17.73 0.90
CA ASN A 181 -2.60 16.29 1.02
C ASN A 181 -2.59 15.61 -0.34
N LEU A 182 -3.21 16.20 -1.37
CA LEU A 182 -3.11 15.71 -2.75
C LEU A 182 -1.65 15.65 -3.21
N TYR A 183 -0.90 16.73 -3.03
CA TYR A 183 0.52 16.80 -3.41
C TYR A 183 1.32 15.66 -2.77
N TRP A 184 1.23 15.50 -1.45
CA TRP A 184 1.97 14.46 -0.74
C TRP A 184 1.45 13.05 -1.05
N SER A 185 0.14 12.85 -1.24
CA SER A 185 -0.41 11.55 -1.62
C SER A 185 0.04 11.07 -3.00
N LEU A 186 0.26 12.00 -3.93
CA LEU A 186 0.73 11.71 -5.29
C LEU A 186 2.26 11.60 -5.39
N MET A 187 2.96 12.09 -4.38
CA MET A 187 4.42 12.03 -4.28
C MET A 187 4.85 10.83 -3.44
N ALA A 188 5.54 9.85 -4.04
CA ALA A 188 6.00 8.65 -3.35
C ALA A 188 7.10 8.97 -2.32
N TYR A 189 6.70 9.39 -1.11
CA TYR A 189 7.64 9.83 -0.07
C TYR A 189 7.09 9.60 1.34
N ARG A 190 8.00 9.48 2.31
CA ARG A 190 7.71 9.14 3.71
C ARG A 190 6.71 10.08 4.39
N THR A 191 6.68 11.35 4.00
CA THR A 191 5.79 12.38 4.59
C THR A 191 4.33 11.98 4.53
N ALA A 192 3.88 11.43 3.39
CA ALA A 192 2.50 11.00 3.22
C ALA A 192 2.18 9.83 4.15
N PHE A 193 3.03 8.79 4.15
CA PHE A 193 2.84 7.64 5.05
C PHE A 193 2.75 8.07 6.50
N PHE A 194 3.70 8.87 6.99
CA PHE A 194 3.69 9.31 8.38
C PHE A 194 2.45 10.13 8.71
N GLY A 195 2.03 11.05 7.85
CA GLY A 195 0.82 11.85 8.07
C GLY A 195 -0.44 10.99 8.22
N PHE A 196 -0.70 10.10 7.26
CA PHE A 196 -1.91 9.25 7.29
C PHE A 196 -1.87 8.19 8.40
N PHE A 197 -0.73 7.52 8.60
CA PHE A 197 -0.62 6.50 9.66
C PHE A 197 -0.65 7.12 11.06
N TYR A 198 -0.03 8.28 11.26
CA TYR A 198 -0.12 8.97 12.56
C TYR A 198 -1.54 9.42 12.85
N GLY A 199 -2.24 10.00 11.86
CA GLY A 199 -3.66 10.34 11.99
C GLY A 199 -4.54 9.14 12.35
N LEU A 200 -4.31 7.99 11.71
CA LEU A 200 -5.01 6.76 12.06
C LEU A 200 -4.66 6.28 13.48
N ALA A 201 -3.38 6.29 13.86
CA ALA A 201 -2.93 5.83 15.18
C ALA A 201 -3.56 6.66 16.31
N VAL A 202 -3.63 7.98 16.15
CA VAL A 202 -4.31 8.87 17.10
C VAL A 202 -5.79 8.52 17.23
N LEU A 203 -6.48 8.28 16.11
CA LEU A 203 -7.90 7.94 16.13
C LEU A 203 -8.16 6.56 16.75
N GLU A 204 -7.31 5.58 16.50
CA GLU A 204 -7.39 4.26 17.15
C GLU A 204 -7.13 4.37 18.65
N PHE A 205 -6.16 5.20 19.07
CA PHE A 205 -5.88 5.44 20.49
C PHE A 205 -7.06 6.09 21.21
N ILE A 206 -7.73 7.06 20.59
CA ILE A 206 -8.94 7.70 21.16
C ILE A 206 -10.12 6.73 21.22
N ASN A 207 -10.16 5.72 20.33
CA ASN A 207 -11.27 4.77 20.23
C ASN A 207 -11.11 3.52 21.12
N LEU A 208 -9.95 3.36 21.79
CA LEU A 208 -9.69 2.32 22.80
C LEU A 208 -10.26 2.73 24.16
#